data_AF-A0A534PDL0-F1
#
_entry.id   AF-A0A534PDL0-F1
#
_cell.length_a   1.000
_cell.length_b   1.000
_cell.length_c   1.000
_cell.angle_alpha   90.00
_cell.angle_beta   90.00
_cell.angle_gamma   90.00
#
_symmetry.space_group_name_H-M   'P 1'
#
loop_
_entity.id
_entity.type
_entity.pdbx_description
1 polymer ?
#
loop_
_entity_poly.entity_id
_entity_poly.type
_entity_poly.pdbx_seq_one_letter_code
_entity_poly.pdbx_strand_id
1 'polypeptide(L)'
;MIALLLAAAFSAQAARQERFVELLRTYPERPPAQTFRLVAQLIEEGPFAERDRAEYWIGSARLAAGDRPGAREWFERVGRDYPSSVWQERSWLGMGDAAAQEHRYGLALHWYARARGAADPAVSELARISVRQIEVLRARQRLAWAAGLFALVVLVFFAVSFWRARGPLWPVPAEARILLPVLAVLALLSVKVDPAPRAAVLQTCAGGALLV
;
A
#
# COMPACT_ATOMS: atom_id res chain seq x y z
N MET A 1 -5.77 -29.51 44.22
CA MET A 1 -5.59 -28.07 43.98
C MET A 1 -5.11 -27.77 42.54
N ILE A 2 -4.03 -28.40 42.06
CA ILE A 2 -3.51 -28.20 40.68
C ILE A 2 -4.55 -28.50 39.59
N ALA A 3 -5.29 -29.61 39.70
CA ALA A 3 -6.35 -29.96 38.74
C ALA A 3 -7.48 -28.92 38.65
N LEU A 4 -7.82 -28.26 39.77
CA LEU A 4 -8.87 -27.24 39.81
C LEU A 4 -8.41 -25.95 39.11
N LEU A 5 -7.14 -25.58 39.29
CA LEU A 5 -6.53 -24.43 38.62
C LEU A 5 -6.39 -24.65 37.11
N LEU A 6 -6.01 -25.86 36.68
CA LEU A 6 -5.94 -26.22 35.27
C LEU A 6 -7.32 -26.21 34.60
N ALA A 7 -8.34 -26.74 35.27
CA ALA A 7 -9.72 -26.70 34.78
C ALA A 7 -10.23 -25.26 34.64
N ALA A 8 -9.98 -24.42 35.64
CA ALA A 8 -10.34 -23.00 35.59
C ALA A 8 -9.61 -22.27 34.44
N ALA A 9 -8.31 -22.51 34.27
CA ALA A 9 -7.53 -21.90 33.18
C ALA A 9 -8.07 -22.32 31.80
N PHE A 10 -8.40 -23.60 31.62
CA PHE A 10 -8.99 -24.10 30.38
C PHE A 10 -10.36 -23.47 30.09
N SER A 11 -11.23 -23.35 31.10
CA SER A 11 -12.52 -22.66 30.94
C SER A 11 -12.35 -21.18 30.56
N ALA A 12 -11.34 -20.50 31.10
CA ALA A 12 -11.05 -19.11 30.76
C ALA A 12 -10.54 -18.97 29.31
N GLN A 13 -9.70 -19.91 28.85
CA GLN A 13 -9.25 -19.95 27.45
C GLN A 13 -10.40 -20.17 26.48
N ALA A 14 -11.32 -21.11 26.80
CA ALA A 14 -12.50 -21.38 25.99
C ALA A 14 -13.45 -20.17 25.92
N ALA A 15 -13.71 -19.52 27.05
CA ALA A 15 -14.54 -18.31 27.09
C ALA A 15 -13.94 -17.17 26.26
N ARG A 16 -12.61 -17.00 26.26
CA ARG A 16 -11.94 -16.02 25.40
C ARG A 16 -12.08 -16.38 23.92
N GLN A 17 -11.93 -17.65 23.57
CA GLN A 17 -12.11 -18.12 22.20
C GLN A 17 -13.54 -17.83 21.69
N GLU A 18 -14.56 -18.10 22.50
CA GLU A 18 -15.96 -17.81 22.15
C GLU A 18 -16.19 -16.32 21.92
N ARG A 19 -15.66 -15.47 22.81
CA ARG A 19 -15.72 -14.00 22.64
C ARG A 19 -15.04 -13.55 21.35
N PHE A 20 -13.90 -14.14 20.98
CA PHE A 20 -13.24 -13.80 19.72
C PHE A 20 -14.14 -14.12 18.53
N VAL A 21 -14.74 -15.31 18.49
CA VAL A 21 -15.64 -15.72 17.40
C VAL A 21 -16.87 -14.83 17.33
N GLU A 22 -17.45 -14.47 18.47
CA GLU A 22 -18.57 -13.53 18.55
C GLU A 22 -18.19 -12.15 18.02
N LEU A 23 -16.99 -11.66 18.36
CA LEU A 23 -16.47 -10.38 17.88
C LEU A 23 -16.29 -10.37 16.36
N LEU A 24 -15.90 -11.50 15.75
CA LEU A 24 -15.80 -11.62 14.29
C LEU A 24 -17.19 -11.68 13.63
N ARG A 25 -18.14 -12.39 14.25
CA ARG A 25 -19.50 -12.56 13.72
C ARG A 25 -20.27 -11.24 13.66
N THR A 26 -20.15 -10.43 14.71
CA THR A 26 -20.85 -9.13 14.85
C THR A 26 -20.00 -7.96 14.35
N TYR A 27 -18.89 -8.23 13.65
CA TYR A 27 -18.02 -7.19 13.10
C TYR A 27 -18.75 -6.20 12.17
N PRO A 28 -19.62 -6.63 11.23
CA PRO A 28 -20.31 -5.70 10.33
C PRO A 28 -21.25 -4.70 11.03
N GLU A 29 -21.67 -5.02 12.26
CA GLU A 29 -22.64 -4.25 13.04
C GLU A 29 -21.97 -3.15 13.89
N ARG A 30 -20.63 -3.15 13.98
CA ARG A 30 -19.87 -2.26 14.88
C ARG A 30 -18.84 -1.42 14.14
N PRO A 31 -18.54 -0.20 14.63
CA PRO A 31 -17.44 0.59 14.09
C PRO A 31 -16.12 -0.18 14.15
N PRO A 32 -15.30 -0.21 13.08
CA PRO A 32 -14.06 -1.00 13.04
C PRO A 32 -13.12 -0.71 14.22
N ALA A 33 -12.97 0.58 14.59
CA ALA A 33 -12.14 1.01 15.70
C ALA A 33 -12.57 0.41 17.07
N GLN A 34 -13.86 0.16 17.27
CA GLN A 34 -14.34 -0.47 18.49
C GLN A 34 -13.97 -1.95 18.52
N THR A 35 -14.17 -2.67 17.41
CA THR A 35 -13.80 -4.08 17.33
C THR A 35 -12.30 -4.28 17.51
N PHE A 36 -11.46 -3.38 16.96
CA PHE A 36 -10.01 -3.44 17.15
C PHE A 36 -9.61 -3.36 18.62
N ARG A 37 -10.21 -2.45 19.38
CA ARG A 37 -9.94 -2.32 20.82
C ARG A 37 -10.35 -3.58 21.58
N LEU A 38 -11.51 -4.16 21.26
CA LEU A 38 -12.02 -5.36 21.94
C LEU A 38 -11.16 -6.60 21.65
N VAL A 39 -10.74 -6.80 20.39
CA VAL A 39 -9.85 -7.92 20.04
C VAL A 39 -8.47 -7.72 20.64
N ALA A 40 -7.93 -6.49 20.63
CA ALA A 40 -6.65 -6.19 21.27
C ALA A 40 -6.70 -6.46 22.78
N GLN A 41 -7.75 -6.01 23.46
CA GLN A 41 -7.96 -6.31 24.87
C GLN A 41 -8.00 -7.82 25.14
N LEU A 42 -8.70 -8.58 24.30
CA LEU A 42 -8.79 -10.04 24.43
C LEU A 42 -7.43 -10.74 24.31
N ILE A 43 -6.55 -10.24 23.43
CA ILE A 43 -5.17 -10.72 23.27
C ILE A 43 -4.33 -10.42 24.51
N GLU A 44 -4.47 -9.22 25.08
CA GLU A 44 -3.75 -8.81 26.30
C GLU A 44 -4.27 -9.52 27.56
N GLU A 45 -5.55 -9.92 27.59
CA GLU A 45 -6.11 -10.70 28.70
C GLU A 45 -5.45 -12.08 28.85
N GLY A 46 -4.91 -12.66 27.77
CA GLY A 46 -4.06 -13.85 27.85
C GLY A 46 -4.22 -14.83 26.68
N PRO A 47 -3.66 -16.05 26.80
CA PRO A 47 -3.66 -17.02 25.72
C PRO A 47 -5.05 -17.62 25.44
N PHE A 48 -5.32 -17.93 24.18
CA PHE A 48 -6.47 -18.71 23.72
C PHE A 48 -6.11 -19.38 22.38
N ALA A 49 -6.89 -20.37 21.95
CA ALA A 49 -6.53 -21.25 20.84
C ALA A 49 -6.28 -20.52 19.51
N GLU A 50 -7.12 -19.54 19.15
CA GLU A 50 -6.99 -18.76 17.91
C GLU A 50 -6.32 -17.39 18.13
N ARG A 51 -5.39 -17.28 19.09
CA ARG A 51 -4.71 -16.01 19.35
C ARG A 51 -3.89 -15.55 18.15
N ASP A 52 -3.19 -16.44 17.48
CA ASP A 52 -2.46 -16.17 16.23
C ASP A 52 -3.36 -15.62 15.13
N ARG A 53 -4.55 -16.18 14.95
CA ARG A 53 -5.60 -15.70 14.04
C ARG A 53 -6.08 -14.31 14.42
N ALA A 54 -6.27 -14.05 15.72
CA ALA A 54 -6.71 -12.76 16.22
C ALA A 54 -5.66 -11.67 15.96
N GLU A 55 -4.38 -11.97 16.21
CA GLU A 55 -3.27 -11.07 15.92
C GLU A 55 -3.14 -10.77 14.41
N TYR A 56 -3.25 -11.81 13.56
CA TYR A 56 -3.31 -11.64 12.11
C TYR A 56 -4.50 -10.76 11.69
N TRP A 57 -5.69 -11.03 12.26
CA TRP A 57 -6.91 -10.30 11.92
C TRP A 57 -6.78 -8.80 12.24
N ILE A 58 -6.19 -8.42 13.38
CA ILE A 58 -5.91 -7.01 13.70
C ILE A 58 -4.98 -6.41 12.65
N GLY A 59 -3.91 -7.11 12.28
CA GLY A 59 -2.99 -6.67 11.23
C GLY A 59 -3.72 -6.41 9.90
N SER A 60 -4.52 -7.35 9.44
CA SER A 60 -5.33 -7.21 8.22
C SER A 60 -6.32 -6.05 8.30
N ALA A 61 -6.96 -5.87 9.45
CA ALA A 61 -7.97 -4.84 9.60
C ALA A 61 -7.35 -3.43 9.70
N ARG A 62 -6.18 -3.29 10.34
CA ARG A 62 -5.38 -2.05 10.30
C ARG A 62 -4.92 -1.71 8.89
N LEU A 63 -4.50 -2.72 8.13
CA LEU A 63 -4.12 -2.55 6.73
C LEU A 63 -5.30 -2.05 5.89
N ALA A 64 -6.49 -2.62 6.08
CA ALA A 64 -7.72 -2.17 5.43
C ALA A 64 -8.11 -0.73 5.83
N ALA A 65 -7.81 -0.33 7.07
CA ALA A 65 -8.00 1.04 7.55
C ALA A 65 -6.92 2.02 7.08
N GLY A 66 -5.89 1.56 6.35
CA GLY A 66 -4.78 2.37 5.87
C GLY A 66 -3.64 2.60 6.87
N ASP A 67 -3.74 2.04 8.08
CA ASP A 67 -2.66 2.03 9.09
C ASP A 67 -1.62 0.95 8.76
N ARG A 68 -0.77 1.26 7.78
CA ARG A 68 0.27 0.36 7.27
C ARG A 68 1.38 0.09 8.30
N PRO A 69 1.89 1.08 9.06
CA PRO A 69 2.86 0.83 10.11
C PRO A 69 2.31 -0.10 11.19
N GLY A 70 1.12 0.18 11.71
CA GLY A 70 0.50 -0.67 12.73
C GLY A 70 0.16 -2.07 12.21
N ALA A 71 -0.28 -2.19 10.95
CA ALA A 71 -0.50 -3.50 10.35
C ALA A 71 0.77 -4.36 10.34
N ARG A 72 1.92 -3.77 9.95
CA ARG A 72 3.21 -4.47 9.96
C ARG A 72 3.61 -4.94 11.34
N GLU A 73 3.44 -4.11 12.37
CA GLU A 73 3.77 -4.48 13.75
C GLU A 73 3.04 -5.77 14.17
N TRP A 74 1.75 -5.88 13.83
CA TRP A 74 0.95 -7.08 14.11
C TRP A 74 1.37 -8.28 13.27
N PHE A 75 1.62 -8.11 11.97
CA PHE A 75 2.10 -9.21 11.11
C PHE A 75 3.49 -9.72 11.52
N GLU A 76 4.39 -8.83 11.93
CA GLU A 76 5.71 -9.18 12.47
C GLU A 76 5.58 -9.91 13.80
N ARG A 77 4.66 -9.48 14.67
CA ARG A 77 4.35 -10.17 15.92
C ARG A 77 3.87 -11.60 15.65
N VAL A 78 2.93 -11.79 14.71
CA VAL A 78 2.47 -13.13 14.32
C VAL A 78 3.63 -14.01 13.86
N GLY A 79 4.51 -13.47 13.02
CA GLY A 79 5.66 -14.22 12.51
C GLY A 79 6.73 -14.54 13.55
N ARG A 80 6.84 -13.73 14.60
CA ARG A 80 7.79 -13.92 15.71
C ARG A 80 7.26 -14.88 16.76
N ASP A 81 6.00 -14.69 17.16
CA ASP A 81 5.38 -15.38 18.29
C ASP A 81 4.79 -16.74 17.87
N TYR A 82 4.40 -16.90 16.59
CA TYR A 82 3.79 -18.12 16.06
C TYR A 82 4.47 -18.62 14.77
N PRO A 83 5.75 -19.04 14.82
CA PRO A 83 6.51 -19.39 13.63
C PRO A 83 6.04 -20.65 12.89
N SER A 84 5.20 -21.48 13.51
CA SER A 84 4.61 -22.67 12.90
C SER A 84 3.14 -22.49 12.52
N SER A 85 2.57 -21.29 12.71
CA SER A 85 1.16 -21.04 12.44
C SER A 85 0.94 -20.78 10.94
N VAL A 86 -0.17 -21.28 10.41
CA VAL A 86 -0.65 -20.96 9.05
C VAL A 86 -0.85 -19.43 8.89
N TRP A 87 -1.14 -18.72 9.98
CA TRP A 87 -1.29 -17.27 9.98
C TRP A 87 0.03 -16.52 9.81
N GLN A 88 1.18 -17.13 10.13
CA GLN A 88 2.48 -16.56 9.77
C GLN A 88 2.62 -16.44 8.24
N GLU A 89 2.32 -17.51 7.51
CA GLU A 89 2.44 -17.52 6.05
C GLU A 89 1.51 -16.49 5.41
N ARG A 90 0.27 -16.40 5.93
CA ARG A 90 -0.71 -15.38 5.50
C ARG A 90 -0.26 -13.96 5.84
N SER A 91 0.46 -13.76 6.94
CA SER A 91 1.02 -12.46 7.30
C SER A 91 2.03 -11.96 6.28
N TRP A 92 2.71 -12.84 5.53
CA TRP A 92 3.60 -12.41 4.44
C TRP A 92 2.85 -11.74 3.29
N LEU A 93 1.63 -12.20 2.97
CA LEU A 93 0.77 -11.50 2.01
C LEU A 93 0.43 -10.09 2.53
N GLY A 94 0.02 -9.98 3.79
CA GLY A 94 -0.27 -8.70 4.44
C GLY A 94 0.93 -7.74 4.44
N MET A 95 2.15 -8.23 4.66
CA MET A 95 3.38 -7.44 4.55
C MET A 95 3.64 -6.98 3.10
N GLY A 96 3.36 -7.85 2.12
CA GLY A 96 3.45 -7.54 0.70
C GLY A 96 2.45 -6.47 0.28
N ASP A 97 1.20 -6.58 0.72
CA ASP A 97 0.13 -5.61 0.47
C ASP A 97 0.45 -4.25 1.11
N ALA A 98 0.90 -4.25 2.37
CA ALA A 98 1.34 -3.03 3.05
C ALA A 98 2.45 -2.32 2.27
N ALA A 99 3.47 -3.05 1.83
CA ALA A 99 4.57 -2.49 1.03
C ALA A 99 4.11 -2.01 -0.35
N ALA A 100 3.17 -2.72 -0.99
CA ALA A 100 2.62 -2.34 -2.28
C ALA A 100 1.83 -1.03 -2.20
N GLN A 101 1.01 -0.86 -1.14
CA GLN A 101 0.28 0.38 -0.90
C GLN A 101 1.20 1.58 -0.58
N GLU A 102 2.42 1.34 -0.09
CA GLU A 102 3.45 2.37 0.09
C GLU A 102 4.26 2.66 -1.18
N HIS A 103 3.88 2.09 -2.32
CA HIS A 103 4.64 2.15 -3.58
C HIS A 103 6.08 1.60 -3.47
N ARG A 104 6.35 0.80 -2.44
CA ARG A 104 7.63 0.11 -2.22
C ARG A 104 7.61 -1.24 -2.92
N TYR A 105 7.45 -1.22 -4.23
CA TYR A 105 7.23 -2.43 -5.02
C TYR A 105 8.36 -3.46 -4.93
N GLY A 106 9.61 -3.02 -4.72
CA GLY A 106 10.73 -3.95 -4.49
C GLY A 106 10.55 -4.78 -3.20
N LEU A 107 10.13 -4.11 -2.11
CA LEU A 107 9.84 -4.78 -0.84
C LEU A 107 8.58 -5.64 -0.93
N ALA A 108 7.54 -5.19 -1.64
CA ALA A 108 6.34 -5.98 -1.89
C ALA A 108 6.68 -7.30 -2.62
N LEU A 109 7.50 -7.23 -3.68
CA LEU A 109 7.95 -8.42 -4.40
C LEU A 109 8.78 -9.37 -3.53
N HIS A 110 9.58 -8.85 -2.60
CA HIS A 110 10.33 -9.67 -1.64
C HIS A 110 9.38 -10.49 -0.75
N TRP A 111 8.36 -9.84 -0.17
CA TRP A 111 7.38 -10.54 0.67
C TRP A 111 6.52 -11.53 -0.11
N TYR A 112 6.08 -11.19 -1.32
CA TYR A 112 5.36 -12.13 -2.17
C TYR A 112 6.23 -13.30 -2.65
N ALA A 113 7.53 -13.10 -2.85
CA ALA A 113 8.43 -14.20 -3.15
C ALA A 113 8.50 -15.20 -1.99
N ARG A 114 8.52 -14.70 -0.74
CA ARG A 114 8.42 -15.54 0.46
C ARG A 114 7.08 -16.27 0.53
N ALA A 115 5.97 -15.57 0.30
CA ALA A 115 4.62 -16.16 0.28
C ALA A 115 4.41 -17.21 -0.82
N ARG A 116 5.13 -17.11 -1.95
CA ARG A 116 5.08 -18.14 -3.00
C ARG A 116 5.61 -19.50 -2.54
N GLY A 117 6.55 -19.50 -1.60
CA GLY A 117 7.11 -20.71 -0.97
C GLY A 117 6.35 -21.20 0.25
N ALA A 118 5.19 -20.62 0.57
CA ALA A 118 4.33 -21.05 1.67
C ALA A 118 3.80 -22.47 1.47
N ALA A 119 3.60 -23.19 2.58
CA ALA A 119 2.99 -24.51 2.58
C ALA A 119 1.49 -24.46 2.26
N ASP A 120 0.77 -23.41 2.68
CA ASP A 120 -0.63 -23.19 2.31
C ASP A 120 -0.75 -22.89 0.79
N PRO A 121 -1.40 -23.77 -0.01
CA PRO A 121 -1.56 -23.55 -1.45
C PRO A 121 -2.29 -22.25 -1.78
N ALA A 122 -3.25 -21.84 -0.94
CA ALA A 122 -3.98 -20.60 -1.16
C ALA A 122 -3.05 -19.38 -1.04
N VAL A 123 -2.12 -19.40 -0.10
CA VAL A 123 -1.12 -18.34 0.08
C VAL A 123 -0.17 -18.30 -1.11
N SER A 124 0.32 -19.46 -1.55
CA SER A 124 1.21 -19.57 -2.71
C SER A 124 0.56 -19.04 -4.00
N GLU A 125 -0.70 -19.40 -4.27
CA GLU A 125 -1.42 -18.95 -5.48
C GLU A 125 -1.73 -17.45 -5.44
N LEU A 126 -2.20 -16.92 -4.30
CA LEU A 126 -2.45 -15.49 -4.13
C LEU A 126 -1.15 -14.69 -4.35
N ALA A 127 -0.03 -15.15 -3.80
CA ALA A 127 1.27 -14.52 -4.01
C ALA A 127 1.68 -14.48 -5.49
N ARG A 128 1.42 -15.55 -6.26
CA ARG A 128 1.72 -15.58 -7.70
C ARG A 128 0.88 -14.56 -8.47
N ILE A 129 -0.39 -14.41 -8.13
CA ILE A 129 -1.28 -13.43 -8.75
C ILE A 129 -0.80 -12.01 -8.42
N SER A 130 -0.54 -11.72 -7.14
CA SER A 130 -0.11 -10.40 -6.68
C SER A 130 1.21 -9.97 -7.30
N VAL A 131 2.18 -10.88 -7.48
CA VAL A 131 3.46 -10.56 -8.11
C VAL A 131 3.30 -9.96 -9.50
N ARG A 132 2.45 -10.56 -10.35
CA ARG A 132 2.21 -10.05 -11.71
C ARG A 132 1.64 -8.63 -11.68
N GLN A 133 0.72 -8.36 -10.75
CA GLN A 133 0.16 -7.02 -10.57
C GLN A 133 1.22 -6.01 -10.12
N ILE A 134 2.07 -6.37 -9.15
CA ILE A 134 3.13 -5.49 -8.66
C ILE A 134 4.20 -5.23 -9.71
N GLU A 135 4.54 -6.21 -10.55
CA GLU A 135 5.50 -6.01 -11.65
C GLU A 135 5.02 -4.96 -12.65
N VAL A 136 3.73 -4.99 -13.00
CA VAL A 136 3.11 -3.98 -13.87
C VAL A 136 3.16 -2.60 -13.21
N LEU A 137 2.83 -2.49 -11.93
CA LEU A 137 2.91 -1.23 -11.18
C LEU A 137 4.34 -0.69 -11.11
N ARG A 138 5.32 -1.56 -10.84
CA ARG A 138 6.74 -1.20 -10.82
C ARG A 138 7.24 -0.74 -12.18
N ALA A 139 6.83 -1.41 -13.26
CA ALA A 139 7.16 -1.01 -14.63
C ALA A 139 6.58 0.38 -14.94
N ARG A 140 5.31 0.62 -14.62
CA ARG A 140 4.67 1.94 -14.76
C ARG A 140 5.40 3.03 -13.99
N GLN A 141 5.77 2.76 -12.74
CA GLN A 141 6.53 3.70 -11.93
C GLN A 141 7.89 4.03 -12.60
N ARG A 142 8.63 3.03 -13.07
CA ARG A 142 9.91 3.23 -13.77
C ARG A 142 9.74 4.06 -15.06
N LEU A 143 8.70 3.80 -15.83
CA LEU A 143 8.38 4.60 -17.02
C LEU A 143 8.05 6.04 -16.65
N ALA A 144 7.29 6.26 -15.56
CA ALA A 144 7.00 7.61 -15.07
C ALA A 144 8.27 8.36 -14.65
N TRP A 145 9.21 7.69 -13.96
CA TRP A 145 10.52 8.28 -13.62
C TRP A 145 11.34 8.62 -14.87
N ALA A 146 11.39 7.71 -15.85
CA ALA A 146 12.11 7.93 -17.10
C ALA A 146 11.53 9.13 -17.88
N ALA A 147 10.21 9.21 -17.97
CA ALA A 147 9.51 10.34 -18.58
C ALA A 147 9.79 11.67 -17.85
N GLY A 148 9.78 11.66 -16.51
CA GLY A 148 10.11 12.83 -15.70
C GLY A 148 11.55 13.30 -15.91
N LEU A 149 12.51 12.36 -15.96
CA LEU A 149 13.91 12.68 -16.26
C LEU A 149 14.07 13.26 -17.66
N PHE A 150 13.42 12.68 -18.66
CA PHE A 150 13.45 13.18 -20.03
C PHE A 150 12.89 14.61 -20.12
N ALA A 151 11.75 14.89 -19.48
CA ALA A 151 11.17 16.23 -19.43
C ALA A 151 12.12 17.24 -18.75
N LEU A 152 12.82 16.84 -17.69
CA LEU A 152 13.81 17.68 -17.01
C LEU A 152 14.98 18.02 -17.95
N VAL A 153 15.49 17.03 -18.70
CA VAL A 153 16.58 17.24 -19.67
C VAL A 153 16.16 18.23 -20.75
N VAL A 154 14.95 18.08 -21.29
CA VAL A 154 14.39 19.01 -22.29
C VAL A 154 14.30 20.43 -21.70
N LEU A 155 13.78 20.58 -20.49
CA LEU A 155 13.66 21.87 -19.82
C LEU A 155 15.03 22.54 -19.61
N VAL A 156 16.03 21.78 -19.15
CA VAL A 156 17.40 22.28 -18.97
C VAL A 156 18.00 22.71 -20.30
N PHE A 157 17.79 21.93 -21.37
CA PHE A 157 18.25 22.30 -22.71
C PHE A 157 17.66 23.63 -23.18
N PHE A 158 16.34 23.83 -23.01
CA PHE A 158 15.68 25.10 -23.36
C PHE A 158 16.17 26.26 -22.50
N ALA A 159 16.33 26.06 -21.18
CA ALA A 159 16.84 27.10 -20.28
C ALA A 159 18.27 27.53 -20.66
N VAL A 160 19.15 26.57 -20.99
CA VAL A 160 20.53 26.86 -21.43
C VAL A 160 20.55 27.53 -22.80
N SER A 161 19.73 27.06 -23.75
CA SER A 161 19.60 27.68 -25.08
C SER A 161 19.14 29.14 -24.94
N PHE A 162 18.12 29.38 -24.10
CA PHE A 162 17.61 30.71 -23.81
C PHE A 162 18.67 31.62 -23.17
N TRP A 163 19.42 31.13 -22.18
CA TRP A 163 20.50 31.89 -21.55
C TRP A 163 21.65 32.20 -22.50
N ARG A 164 21.95 31.31 -23.45
CA ARG A 164 22.98 31.54 -24.48
C ARG A 164 22.51 32.52 -25.55
N ALA A 165 21.22 32.51 -25.88
CA ALA A 165 20.68 33.36 -26.93
C ALA A 165 20.69 34.86 -26.58
N ARG A 166 20.67 35.25 -25.28
CA ARG A 166 20.75 36.65 -24.76
C ARG A 166 20.06 37.73 -25.63
N GLY A 167 19.02 37.35 -26.38
CA GLY A 167 18.25 38.24 -27.24
C GLY A 167 16.89 38.48 -26.62
N PRO A 168 16.27 39.66 -26.82
CA PRO A 168 14.92 39.89 -26.35
C PRO A 168 13.99 38.87 -27.02
N LEU A 169 13.28 38.05 -26.22
CA LEU A 169 12.17 37.19 -26.65
C LEU A 169 10.94 38.02 -27.04
N TRP A 170 11.18 39.15 -27.67
CA TRP A 170 10.17 40.07 -28.11
C TRP A 170 10.13 40.07 -29.63
N PRO A 171 9.00 39.67 -30.24
CA PRO A 171 7.75 39.23 -29.62
C PRO A 171 7.69 37.71 -29.40
N VAL A 172 6.97 37.30 -28.36
CA VAL A 172 6.54 35.91 -28.18
C VAL A 172 5.65 35.51 -29.36
N PRO A 173 5.90 34.36 -30.03
CA PRO A 173 5.08 33.88 -31.15
C PRO A 173 3.60 33.88 -30.77
N ALA A 174 2.74 34.25 -31.72
CA ALA A 174 1.33 34.54 -31.46
C ALA A 174 0.57 33.31 -30.94
N GLU A 175 1.01 32.13 -31.32
CA GLU A 175 0.39 30.86 -30.98
C GLU A 175 0.73 30.46 -29.53
N ALA A 176 1.88 30.87 -29.00
CA ALA A 176 2.20 30.70 -27.57
C ALA A 176 1.22 31.49 -26.69
N ARG A 177 0.79 32.69 -27.12
CA ARG A 177 -0.24 33.47 -26.40
C ARG A 177 -1.60 32.79 -26.33
N ILE A 178 -1.94 31.98 -27.33
CA ILE A 178 -3.21 31.24 -27.39
C ILE A 178 -3.12 29.93 -26.59
N LEU A 179 -1.98 29.25 -26.63
CA LEU A 179 -1.79 27.96 -25.98
C LEU A 179 -1.58 28.08 -24.46
N LEU A 180 -0.85 29.09 -23.99
CA LEU A 180 -0.48 29.22 -22.56
C LEU A 180 -1.67 29.18 -21.58
N PRO A 181 -2.80 29.87 -21.83
CA PRO A 181 -3.98 29.79 -20.96
C PRO A 181 -4.60 28.39 -20.93
N VAL A 182 -4.66 27.71 -22.07
CA VAL A 182 -5.21 26.35 -22.19
C VAL A 182 -4.32 25.36 -21.43
N LEU A 183 -3.00 25.47 -21.61
CA LEU A 183 -2.02 24.65 -20.89
C LEU A 183 -2.07 24.90 -19.38
N ALA A 184 -2.25 26.15 -18.95
CA ALA A 184 -2.39 26.51 -17.54
C ALA A 184 -3.66 25.92 -16.92
N VAL A 185 -4.80 25.96 -17.63
CA VAL A 185 -6.05 25.33 -17.18
C VAL A 185 -5.91 23.80 -17.12
N LEU A 186 -5.29 23.17 -18.12
CA LEU A 186 -5.05 21.73 -18.11
C LEU A 186 -4.11 21.31 -16.98
N ALA A 187 -3.06 22.08 -16.70
CA ALA A 187 -2.17 21.85 -15.57
C ALA A 187 -2.92 22.00 -14.23
N LEU A 188 -3.78 23.02 -14.09
CA LEU A 188 -4.58 23.23 -12.88
C LEU A 188 -5.58 22.09 -12.65
N LEU A 189 -6.25 21.62 -13.71
CA LEU A 189 -7.18 20.49 -13.64
C LEU A 189 -6.46 19.17 -13.34
N SER A 190 -5.23 19.02 -13.84
CA SER A 190 -4.36 17.88 -13.54
C SER A 190 -4.01 17.78 -12.04
N VAL A 191 -3.94 18.90 -11.31
CA VAL A 191 -3.69 18.89 -9.86
C VAL A 191 -4.88 18.30 -9.08
N LYS A 192 -6.12 18.41 -9.58
CA LYS A 192 -7.32 17.93 -8.87
C LYS A 192 -7.70 16.48 -9.16
N VAL A 193 -7.26 15.92 -10.28
CA VAL A 193 -7.49 14.51 -10.63
C VAL A 193 -6.28 13.68 -10.15
N ASP A 194 -6.51 12.41 -9.79
CA ASP A 194 -5.53 11.43 -9.27
C ASP A 194 -4.09 11.59 -9.82
N PRO A 195 -3.02 11.18 -9.11
CA PRO A 195 -1.64 11.42 -9.55
C PRO A 195 -1.25 10.70 -10.86
N ALA A 196 -2.03 9.72 -11.33
CA ALA A 196 -1.70 8.90 -12.50
C ALA A 196 -1.92 9.57 -13.88
N PRO A 197 -3.00 10.33 -14.15
CA PRO A 197 -3.18 11.03 -15.43
C PRO A 197 -2.33 12.30 -15.56
N ARG A 198 -1.66 12.74 -14.48
CA ARG A 198 -0.87 13.98 -14.45
C ARG A 198 0.27 14.00 -15.45
N ALA A 199 0.94 12.86 -15.63
CA ALA A 199 2.05 12.75 -16.56
C ALA A 199 1.61 12.86 -18.02
N ALA A 200 0.46 12.30 -18.38
CA ALA A 200 -0.04 12.32 -19.76
C ALA A 200 -0.50 13.73 -20.19
N VAL A 201 -1.16 14.46 -19.29
CA VAL A 201 -1.60 15.84 -19.56
C VAL A 201 -0.41 16.80 -19.65
N LEU A 202 0.58 16.67 -18.77
CA LEU A 202 1.79 17.50 -18.85
C LEU A 202 2.63 17.21 -20.11
N GLN A 203 2.63 15.96 -20.60
CA GLN A 203 3.32 15.60 -21.84
C GLN A 203 2.64 16.16 -23.11
N THR A 204 1.30 16.14 -23.19
CA THR A 204 0.58 16.79 -24.30
C THR A 204 0.71 18.32 -24.24
N CYS A 205 0.76 18.89 -23.03
CA CYS A 205 1.01 20.31 -22.85
C CYS A 205 2.42 20.73 -23.31
N ALA A 206 3.44 19.94 -22.98
CA ALA A 206 4.82 20.20 -23.40
C ALA A 206 5.03 19.95 -24.91
N GLY A 207 4.39 18.93 -25.48
CA GLY A 207 4.47 18.64 -26.91
C GLY A 207 3.81 19.71 -27.79
N GLY A 208 2.69 20.29 -27.35
CA GLY A 208 2.00 21.36 -28.07
C GLY A 208 2.76 22.71 -28.06
N ALA A 209 3.52 22.99 -27.01
CA ALA A 209 4.34 24.20 -26.90
C ALA A 209 5.68 24.13 -27.66
N LEU A 210 6.06 22.94 -28.15
CA LEU A 210 7.31 22.71 -28.91
C LEU A 210 7.12 22.68 -30.42
N LEU A 211 5.87 22.63 -30.89
CA LEU A 211 5.50 22.61 -32.31
C LEU A 211 5.08 24.00 -32.83
N VAL A 212 5.20 25.03 -32.00
CA VAL A 212 5.03 26.46 -32.31
C VAL A 212 6.36 27.15 -32.02
#